data_AF-A0A2H0Q7Q2-F1
#
_entry.id   AF-A0A2H0Q7Q2-F1
#
_cell.length_a   1.000
_cell.length_b   1.000
_cell.length_c   1.000
_cell.angle_alpha   90.00
_cell.angle_beta   90.00
_cell.angle_gamma   90.00
#
_symmetry.space_group_name_H-M   'P 1'
#
loop_
_entity.id
_entity.type
_entity.pdbx_description
1 polymer ?
#
loop_
_entity_poly.entity_id
_entity_poly.type
_entity_poly.pdbx_seq_one_letter_code
_entity_poly.pdbx_strand_id
1 'polypeptide(L)'
;MNNQSYNKEELQKEIDEKVRASFQGDGSLEELVCFTLENFSYRYLETKNLKDLKPSLISSHTWRIEGRESDLVEALKATNPQTKKKLIDEAKSHAKKDGATVTSWMEIQLEDNKVKCRAGVEWKTDSSQIIINAKEASMAYDDVLELRNKLAKILEEVCEVF
;
A
#
# COMPACT_ATOMS: atom_id res chain seq x y z
N MET A 1 22.56 -32.11 34.16
CA MET A 1 22.13 -31.64 32.83
C MET A 1 20.94 -30.72 33.06
N ASN A 2 21.17 -29.41 33.11
CA ASN A 2 20.11 -28.42 33.33
C ASN A 2 19.35 -28.22 32.03
N ASN A 3 18.05 -28.53 32.04
CA ASN A 3 17.13 -28.19 30.96
C ASN A 3 17.09 -26.67 30.80
N GLN A 4 17.73 -26.17 29.73
CA GLN A 4 17.57 -24.81 29.25
C GLN A 4 16.15 -24.63 28.69
N SER A 5 15.18 -24.49 29.58
CA SER A 5 13.96 -23.75 29.29
C SER A 5 14.24 -22.26 29.54
N TYR A 6 15.16 -21.67 28.77
CA TYR A 6 15.15 -20.21 28.64
C TYR A 6 13.83 -19.89 27.92
N ASN A 7 12.97 -19.28 28.71
CA ASN A 7 11.53 -19.35 28.62
C ASN A 7 11.07 -18.57 27.38
N LYS A 8 10.51 -19.25 26.38
CA LYS A 8 10.03 -18.64 25.13
C LYS A 8 9.15 -17.41 25.38
N GLU A 9 8.39 -17.44 26.47
CA GLU A 9 7.54 -16.32 26.92
C GLU A 9 8.35 -15.11 27.41
N GLU A 10 9.45 -15.31 28.12
CA GLU A 10 10.35 -14.23 28.56
C GLU A 10 11.08 -13.62 27.37
N LEU A 11 11.53 -14.46 26.43
CA LEU A 11 12.14 -13.98 25.18
C LEU A 11 11.15 -13.15 24.35
N GLN A 12 9.91 -13.60 24.24
CA GLN A 12 8.87 -12.87 23.50
C GLN A 12 8.56 -11.52 24.15
N LYS A 13 8.44 -11.48 25.49
CA LYS A 13 8.23 -10.22 26.23
C LYS A 13 9.38 -9.24 26.03
N GLU A 14 10.63 -9.72 26.11
CA GLU A 14 11.81 -8.86 25.92
C GLU A 14 11.87 -8.28 24.49
N ILE A 15 11.46 -9.07 23.49
CA ILE A 15 11.33 -8.61 22.10
C ILE A 15 10.21 -7.57 21.98
N ASP A 16 9.04 -7.84 22.54
CA ASP A 16 7.89 -6.94 22.48
C ASP A 16 8.17 -5.58 23.16
N GLU A 17 8.87 -5.61 24.31
CA GLU A 17 9.32 -4.41 25.01
C GLU A 17 10.35 -3.61 24.20
N LYS A 18 11.32 -4.29 23.57
CA LYS A 18 12.30 -3.64 22.68
C LYS A 18 11.63 -2.99 21.47
N VAL A 19 10.62 -3.65 20.89
CA VAL A 19 9.86 -3.08 19.76
C VAL A 19 9.06 -1.87 20.25
N ARG A 20 8.34 -1.96 21.37
CA ARG A 20 7.64 -0.80 21.92
C ARG A 20 8.59 0.38 22.17
N ALA A 21 9.77 0.11 22.72
CA ALA A 21 10.79 1.14 22.94
C ALA A 21 11.33 1.74 21.64
N SER A 22 11.50 0.95 20.56
CA SER A 22 11.94 1.48 19.26
C SER A 22 10.88 2.37 18.60
N PHE A 23 9.60 2.23 19.00
CA PHE A 23 8.50 3.08 18.55
C PHE A 23 8.24 4.32 19.42
N GLN A 24 9.07 4.59 20.44
CA GLN A 24 8.99 5.81 21.26
C GLN A 24 9.73 7.02 20.65
N GLY A 25 10.45 6.83 19.54
CA GLY A 25 11.10 7.90 18.80
C GLY A 25 10.16 8.58 17.80
N ASP A 26 10.34 9.89 17.62
CA ASP A 26 9.72 10.65 16.54
C ASP A 26 10.08 10.02 15.18
N GLY A 27 9.06 9.69 14.37
CA GLY A 27 9.22 9.11 13.03
C GLY A 27 9.12 7.59 12.93
N SER A 28 9.08 6.85 14.04
CA SER A 28 9.03 5.37 14.00
C SER A 28 7.78 4.78 13.32
N LEU A 29 6.60 5.40 13.52
CA LEU A 29 5.37 5.02 12.82
C LEU A 29 5.43 5.33 11.32
N GLU A 30 6.06 6.45 10.96
CA GLU A 30 6.30 6.81 9.57
C GLU A 30 7.23 5.78 8.90
N GLU A 31 8.32 5.38 9.56
CA GLU A 31 9.22 4.34 9.06
C GLU A 31 8.48 3.02 8.81
N LEU A 32 7.59 2.60 9.73
CA LEU A 32 6.77 1.40 9.56
C LEU A 32 5.85 1.53 8.33
N VAL A 33 5.18 2.67 8.17
CA VAL A 33 4.27 2.94 7.05
C VAL A 33 5.04 2.92 5.73
N CYS A 34 6.12 3.69 5.64
CA CYS A 34 6.95 3.79 4.44
C CYS A 34 7.54 2.44 4.07
N PHE A 35 8.11 1.71 5.03
CA PHE A 35 8.62 0.35 4.81
C PHE A 35 7.52 -0.59 4.29
N THR A 36 6.32 -0.53 4.87
CA THR A 36 5.21 -1.39 4.44
C THR A 36 4.78 -1.05 3.00
N LEU A 37 4.64 0.24 2.68
CA LEU A 37 4.29 0.69 1.32
C LEU A 37 5.35 0.30 0.29
N GLU A 38 6.64 0.44 0.59
CA GLU A 38 7.74 0.04 -0.30
C GLU A 38 7.76 -1.47 -0.58
N ASN A 39 7.54 -2.30 0.44
CA ASN A 39 7.48 -3.75 0.24
C ASN A 39 6.29 -4.16 -0.67
N PHE A 40 5.15 -3.48 -0.51
CA PHE A 40 3.98 -3.76 -1.33
C PHE A 40 4.11 -3.18 -2.74
N SER A 41 4.76 -2.03 -2.93
CA SER A 41 4.96 -1.46 -4.26
C SER A 41 5.77 -2.38 -5.15
N TYR A 42 6.81 -3.03 -4.60
CA TYR A 42 7.58 -4.04 -5.34
C TYR A 42 6.69 -5.15 -5.91
N ARG A 43 5.66 -5.57 -5.17
CA ARG A 43 4.75 -6.66 -5.59
C ARG A 43 3.65 -6.21 -6.54
N TYR A 44 3.12 -5.00 -6.35
CA TYR A 44 1.87 -4.57 -7.00
C TYR A 44 2.00 -3.41 -7.98
N LEU A 45 2.97 -2.51 -7.78
CA LEU A 45 3.06 -1.25 -8.52
C LEU A 45 4.30 -1.17 -9.41
N GLU A 46 5.39 -1.82 -9.02
CA GLU A 46 6.61 -1.80 -9.80
C GLU A 46 6.48 -2.65 -11.06
N THR A 47 7.03 -2.12 -12.14
CA THR A 47 7.10 -2.79 -13.43
C THR A 47 8.54 -2.93 -13.88
N LYS A 48 8.78 -3.55 -15.03
CA LYS A 48 10.12 -3.61 -15.61
C LYS A 48 10.71 -2.21 -15.82
N ASN A 49 9.86 -1.22 -16.10
CA ASN A 49 10.25 0.14 -16.48
C ASN A 49 10.12 1.14 -15.33
N LEU A 50 9.56 0.72 -14.19
CA LEU A 50 9.33 1.57 -13.03
C LEU A 50 9.67 0.80 -11.75
N LYS A 51 10.75 1.22 -11.09
CA LYS A 51 11.32 0.57 -9.91
C LYS A 51 11.70 1.59 -8.85
N ASP A 52 12.01 1.09 -7.66
CA ASP A 52 12.49 1.88 -6.53
C ASP A 52 11.50 2.99 -6.16
N LEU A 53 10.21 2.65 -6.22
CA LEU A 53 9.14 3.60 -5.90
C LEU A 53 9.24 4.01 -4.43
N LYS A 54 9.09 5.31 -4.18
CA LYS A 54 9.18 5.88 -2.84
C LYS A 54 7.84 6.44 -2.37
N PRO A 55 7.40 6.12 -1.15
CA PRO A 55 6.23 6.74 -0.56
C PRO A 55 6.48 8.24 -0.36
N SER A 56 5.41 9.01 -0.44
CA SER A 56 5.42 10.45 -0.20
C SER A 56 4.27 10.81 0.73
N LEU A 57 4.50 11.80 1.60
CA LEU A 57 3.45 12.37 2.43
C LEU A 57 2.59 13.30 1.57
N ILE A 58 1.31 12.96 1.39
CA ILE A 58 0.37 13.70 0.54
C ILE A 58 -0.60 14.57 1.34
N SER A 59 -0.76 14.27 2.62
CA SER A 59 -1.59 15.01 3.58
C SER A 59 -1.09 14.71 4.99
N SER A 60 -1.61 15.42 6.00
CA SER A 60 -1.33 15.12 7.40
C SER A 60 -1.57 13.64 7.67
N HIS A 61 -0.53 12.96 8.16
CA HIS A 61 -0.54 11.53 8.50
C HIS A 61 -1.02 10.60 7.37
N THR A 62 -0.84 10.98 6.11
CA THR A 62 -1.24 10.18 4.94
C THR A 62 -0.07 10.01 3.98
N TRP A 63 0.41 8.79 3.84
CA TRP A 63 1.48 8.42 2.93
C TRP A 63 0.91 7.68 1.73
N ARG A 64 1.40 8.02 0.54
CA ARG A 64 1.01 7.44 -0.74
C ARG A 64 2.24 6.99 -1.52
N ILE A 65 2.14 5.83 -2.15
CA ILE A 65 3.06 5.37 -3.18
C ILE A 65 2.28 5.10 -4.46
N GLU A 66 2.83 5.51 -5.61
CA GLU A 66 2.15 5.37 -6.89
C GLU A 66 3.09 4.91 -8.00
N GLY A 67 2.56 4.04 -8.86
CA GLY A 67 3.19 3.60 -10.09
C GLY A 67 2.40 4.11 -11.29
N ARG A 68 3.08 4.74 -12.26
CA ARG A 68 2.46 5.26 -13.48
C ARG A 68 2.90 4.45 -14.68
N GLU A 69 1.94 3.90 -15.39
CA GLU A 69 2.16 3.18 -16.64
C GLU A 69 1.61 3.99 -17.82
N SER A 70 2.50 4.34 -18.74
CA SER A 70 2.17 5.03 -19.98
C SER A 70 1.96 4.06 -21.15
N ASP A 71 2.49 2.84 -21.05
CA ASP A 71 2.16 1.78 -22.00
C ASP A 71 0.81 1.14 -21.62
N LEU A 72 -0.25 1.62 -22.26
CA LEU A 72 -1.60 1.11 -22.04
C LEU A 72 -1.71 -0.40 -22.30
N VAL A 73 -0.88 -0.98 -23.17
CA VAL A 73 -0.92 -2.43 -23.43
C VAL A 73 -0.47 -3.21 -22.19
N GLU A 74 0.52 -2.70 -21.46
CA GLU A 74 0.95 -3.27 -20.19
C GLU A 74 -0.11 -3.04 -19.11
N ALA A 75 -0.67 -1.84 -19.01
CA ALA A 75 -1.73 -1.53 -18.03
C ALA A 75 -2.97 -2.44 -18.18
N LEU A 76 -3.34 -2.80 -19.41
CA LEU A 76 -4.47 -3.69 -19.71
C LEU A 76 -4.22 -5.16 -19.33
N LYS A 77 -3.02 -5.52 -18.85
CA LYS A 77 -2.70 -6.85 -18.31
C LYS A 77 -3.03 -7.00 -16.83
N ALA A 78 -3.72 -6.03 -16.22
CA ALA A 78 -4.22 -6.11 -14.84
C ALA A 78 -4.80 -7.49 -14.50
N THR A 79 -4.45 -8.01 -13.33
CA THR A 79 -4.81 -9.35 -12.89
C THR A 79 -6.24 -9.39 -12.37
N ASN A 80 -6.69 -8.32 -11.71
CA ASN A 80 -8.07 -8.20 -11.27
C ASN A 80 -9.03 -8.08 -12.47
N PRO A 81 -10.00 -9.01 -12.65
CA PRO A 81 -10.90 -9.01 -13.81
C PRO A 81 -11.78 -7.76 -13.91
N GLN A 82 -12.19 -7.19 -12.78
CA GLN A 82 -13.05 -5.99 -12.75
C GLN A 82 -12.25 -4.75 -13.19
N THR A 83 -11.03 -4.59 -12.66
CA THR A 83 -10.11 -3.52 -13.05
C THR A 83 -9.77 -3.63 -14.53
N LYS A 84 -9.38 -4.82 -14.99
CA LYS A 84 -9.07 -5.08 -16.40
C LYS A 84 -10.24 -4.72 -17.32
N LYS A 85 -11.45 -5.16 -16.98
CA LYS A 85 -12.65 -4.88 -17.78
C LYS A 85 -12.87 -3.37 -17.92
N LYS A 86 -12.83 -2.63 -16.81
CA LYS A 86 -13.02 -1.17 -16.82
C LYS A 86 -11.91 -0.45 -17.59
N LEU A 87 -10.64 -0.86 -17.44
CA LEU A 87 -9.55 -0.30 -18.25
C LEU A 87 -9.76 -0.53 -19.74
N ILE A 88 -10.23 -1.71 -20.15
CA ILE A 88 -10.55 -2.00 -21.55
C ILE A 88 -11.69 -1.11 -22.05
N ASP A 89 -12.73 -0.92 -21.23
CA ASP A 89 -13.87 -0.07 -21.58
C ASP A 89 -13.43 1.39 -21.77
N GLU A 90 -12.56 1.91 -20.90
CA GLU A 90 -11.98 3.25 -21.03
C GLU A 90 -11.00 3.38 -22.21
N ALA A 91 -10.17 2.36 -22.47
CA ALA A 91 -9.30 2.37 -23.64
C ALA A 91 -10.08 2.39 -24.96
N LYS A 92 -11.28 1.78 -24.99
CA LYS A 92 -12.17 1.79 -26.16
C LYS A 92 -12.88 3.13 -26.35
N SER A 93 -13.29 3.79 -25.26
CA SER A 93 -13.92 5.12 -25.32
C SER A 93 -12.91 6.20 -25.74
N HIS A 94 -11.63 6.01 -25.40
CA HIS A 94 -10.53 6.92 -25.72
C HIS A 94 -9.59 6.35 -26.81
N ALA A 95 -10.12 6.16 -28.02
CA ALA A 95 -9.32 5.74 -29.17
C ALA A 95 -8.28 6.82 -29.57
N LYS A 96 -7.02 6.60 -29.18
CA LYS A 96 -5.79 7.28 -29.65
C LYS A 96 -5.59 8.77 -29.32
N LYS A 97 -6.47 9.44 -28.58
CA LYS A 97 -6.49 10.92 -28.64
C LYS A 97 -5.74 11.72 -27.59
N ASP A 98 -5.44 11.23 -26.40
CA ASP A 98 -4.78 12.05 -25.39
C ASP A 98 -3.74 11.19 -24.66
N GLY A 99 -2.70 11.81 -24.11
CA GLY A 99 -1.59 11.15 -23.40
C GLY A 99 -2.03 10.38 -22.16
N ALA A 100 -2.85 9.34 -22.35
CA ALA A 100 -3.51 8.62 -21.29
C ALA A 100 -2.49 7.81 -20.50
N THR A 101 -2.61 7.87 -19.19
CA THR A 101 -1.77 7.12 -18.26
C THR A 101 -2.65 6.40 -17.26
N VAL A 102 -2.21 5.20 -16.87
CA VAL A 102 -2.84 4.45 -15.79
C VAL A 102 -1.96 4.61 -14.56
N THR A 103 -2.54 5.10 -13.47
CA THR A 103 -1.86 5.28 -12.19
C THR A 103 -2.43 4.30 -11.18
N SER A 104 -1.59 3.38 -10.73
CA SER A 104 -1.90 2.48 -9.62
C SER A 104 -1.29 3.06 -8.36
N TRP A 105 -2.02 3.07 -7.25
CA TRP A 105 -1.58 3.71 -6.01
C TRP A 105 -2.03 2.94 -4.78
N MET A 106 -1.27 3.11 -3.70
CA MET A 106 -1.59 2.64 -2.36
C MET A 106 -1.39 3.77 -1.36
N GLU A 107 -2.27 3.84 -0.36
CA GLU A 107 -2.26 4.86 0.69
C GLU A 107 -2.43 4.22 2.06
N ILE A 108 -1.67 4.73 3.04
CA ILE A 108 -1.88 4.46 4.46
C ILE A 108 -2.06 5.80 5.17
N GLN A 109 -3.18 5.91 5.88
CA GLN A 109 -3.51 7.06 6.72
C GLN A 109 -3.56 6.60 8.18
N LEU A 110 -2.83 7.31 9.05
CA LEU A 110 -2.86 7.14 10.50
C LEU A 110 -3.73 8.23 11.14
N GLU A 111 -4.71 7.83 11.93
CA GLU A 111 -5.59 8.73 12.69
C GLU A 111 -5.72 8.20 14.12
N ASP A 112 -5.04 8.82 15.08
CA ASP A 112 -5.00 8.41 16.49
C ASP A 112 -4.68 6.91 16.67
N ASN A 113 -5.71 6.10 16.91
CA ASN A 113 -5.66 4.64 17.12
C ASN A 113 -6.33 3.87 15.97
N LYS A 114 -6.39 4.47 14.79
CA LYS A 114 -7.00 3.91 13.60
C LYS A 114 -6.02 4.02 12.44
N VAL A 115 -5.91 2.93 11.69
CA VAL A 115 -5.24 2.95 10.40
C VAL A 115 -6.25 2.70 9.30
N LYS A 116 -6.09 3.45 8.21
CA LYS A 116 -6.92 3.36 7.03
C LYS A 116 -6.02 3.11 5.82
N CYS A 117 -6.21 1.96 5.18
CA CYS A 117 -5.51 1.60 3.95
C CYS A 117 -6.45 1.82 2.77
N ARG A 118 -5.90 2.31 1.67
CA ARG A 118 -6.61 2.41 0.39
C ARG A 118 -5.68 1.97 -0.72
N ALA A 119 -6.25 1.36 -1.74
CA ALA A 119 -5.55 1.11 -3.00
C ALA A 119 -6.48 1.39 -4.15
N GLY A 120 -5.92 1.83 -5.27
CA GLY A 120 -6.72 2.14 -6.43
C GLY A 120 -5.94 2.17 -7.73
N VAL A 121 -6.71 2.13 -8.80
CA VAL A 121 -6.26 2.29 -10.17
C VAL A 121 -7.06 3.45 -10.76
N GLU A 122 -6.34 4.40 -11.33
CA GLU A 122 -6.88 5.59 -11.95
C GLU A 122 -6.49 5.62 -13.42
N TRP A 123 -7.40 6.10 -14.25
CA TRP A 123 -7.11 6.47 -15.61
C TRP A 123 -7.07 7.98 -15.70
N LYS A 124 -5.99 8.51 -16.26
CA LYS A 124 -5.76 9.93 -16.40
C LYS A 124 -5.52 10.28 -17.86
N THR A 125 -6.15 11.35 -18.33
CA THR A 125 -5.87 12.00 -19.60
C THR A 125 -5.48 13.46 -19.32
N ASP A 126 -5.17 14.22 -20.36
CA ASP A 126 -4.88 15.66 -20.23
C ASP A 126 -6.09 16.47 -19.72
N SER A 127 -7.31 15.94 -19.88
CA SER A 127 -8.56 16.64 -19.57
C SER A 127 -9.38 16.01 -18.44
N SER A 128 -9.05 14.79 -18.01
CA SER A 128 -9.85 14.04 -17.05
C SER A 128 -9.02 13.09 -16.19
N GLN A 129 -9.54 12.79 -15.02
CA GLN A 129 -9.03 11.73 -14.14
C GLN A 129 -10.22 10.97 -13.57
N ILE A 130 -10.22 9.66 -13.71
CA ILE A 130 -11.29 8.78 -13.27
C ILE A 130 -10.73 7.63 -12.44
N ILE A 131 -11.46 7.24 -11.40
CA ILE A 131 -11.14 6.05 -10.61
C ILE A 131 -11.72 4.84 -11.33
N ILE A 132 -10.86 3.94 -11.80
CA ILE A 132 -11.23 2.67 -12.42
C ILE A 132 -11.71 1.72 -11.35
N ASN A 133 -10.88 1.53 -10.32
CA ASN A 133 -11.22 0.68 -9.20
C ASN A 133 -10.52 1.20 -7.96
N ALA A 134 -11.16 1.06 -6.81
CA ALA A 134 -10.56 1.40 -5.53
C ALA A 134 -11.18 0.54 -4.44
N LYS A 135 -10.37 0.22 -3.44
CA LYS A 135 -10.80 -0.49 -2.23
C LYS A 135 -10.18 0.19 -1.03
N GLU A 136 -10.93 0.16 0.06
CA GLU A 136 -10.59 0.78 1.32
C GLU A 136 -10.88 -0.20 2.44
N ALA A 137 -9.98 -0.26 3.41
CA ALA A 137 -10.15 -1.02 4.65
C ALA A 137 -9.55 -0.24 5.81
N SER A 138 -10.07 -0.48 7.01
CA SER A 138 -9.56 0.19 8.21
C SER A 138 -9.63 -0.73 9.42
N MET A 139 -8.73 -0.51 10.37
CA MET A 139 -8.78 -1.14 11.70
C MET A 139 -8.47 -0.12 12.77
N ALA A 140 -9.05 -0.33 13.95
CA ALA A 140 -8.52 0.23 15.18
C ALA A 140 -7.38 -0.66 15.71
N TYR A 141 -6.44 -0.07 16.44
CA TYR A 141 -5.41 -0.77 17.19
C TYR A 141 -5.28 -0.17 18.58
N ASP A 142 -5.05 -1.01 19.58
CA ASP A 142 -4.85 -0.57 20.96
C ASP A 142 -3.38 -0.24 21.25
N ASP A 143 -2.45 -0.91 20.54
CA ASP A 143 -1.02 -0.64 20.63
C ASP A 143 -0.29 -0.76 19.27
N VAL A 144 0.95 -0.29 19.24
CA VAL A 144 1.78 -0.28 18.02
C VAL A 144 2.20 -1.69 17.57
N LEU A 145 2.24 -2.67 18.47
CA LEU A 145 2.54 -4.06 18.10
C LEU A 145 1.39 -4.64 17.30
N GLU A 146 0.17 -4.39 17.72
CA GLU A 146 -1.02 -4.78 16.98
C GLU A 146 -1.03 -4.17 15.58
N LEU A 147 -0.74 -2.86 15.47
CA LEU A 147 -0.60 -2.18 14.19
C LEU A 147 0.46 -2.86 13.31
N ARG A 148 1.69 -3.03 13.81
CA ARG A 148 2.79 -3.67 13.09
C ARG A 148 2.40 -5.06 12.57
N ASN A 149 1.69 -5.84 13.38
CA ASN A 149 1.32 -7.22 13.06
C ASN A 149 0.18 -7.33 12.04
N LYS A 150 -0.72 -6.33 12.00
CA LYS A 150 -1.95 -6.40 11.19
C LYS A 150 -1.94 -5.48 9.97
N LEU A 151 -1.07 -4.46 9.92
CA LEU A 151 -1.03 -3.47 8.85
C LEU A 151 -0.87 -4.10 7.46
N ALA A 152 0.11 -4.99 7.32
CA ALA A 152 0.36 -5.69 6.05
C ALA A 152 -0.86 -6.50 5.58
N LYS A 153 -1.60 -7.11 6.52
CA LYS A 153 -2.81 -7.89 6.19
C LYS A 153 -3.92 -7.02 5.60
N ILE A 154 -4.11 -5.83 6.16
CA ILE A 154 -5.14 -4.90 5.68
C ILE A 154 -4.72 -4.25 4.37
N LEU A 155 -3.43 -3.96 4.22
CA LEU A 155 -2.91 -3.47 2.95
C LEU A 155 -3.08 -4.51 1.84
N GLU A 156 -2.78 -5.78 2.11
CA GLU A 156 -3.03 -6.89 1.16
C GLU A 156 -4.50 -6.98 0.75
N GLU A 157 -5.43 -6.80 1.70
CA GLU A 157 -6.86 -6.82 1.41
C GLU A 157 -7.26 -5.74 0.40
N VAL A 158 -6.73 -4.51 0.52
CA VAL A 158 -7.07 -3.44 -0.43
C VAL A 158 -6.39 -3.62 -1.78
N CYS A 159 -5.22 -4.28 -1.82
CA CYS A 159 -4.49 -4.59 -3.05
C CYS A 159 -5.18 -5.59 -3.97
N GLU A 160 -6.30 -6.20 -3.55
CA GLU A 160 -7.14 -7.05 -4.42
C GLU A 160 -7.64 -6.33 -5.68
N VAL A 161 -7.55 -4.99 -5.75
CA VAL A 161 -7.92 -4.18 -6.91
C VAL A 161 -6.95 -4.27 -8.09
N PHE A 162 -5.73 -4.79 -7.91
CA PHE A 162 -4.70 -4.89 -8.96
C PHE A 162 -4.84 -6.20 -9.77
#